data_AF-A0A5Q4GYF3-F1
#
_entry.id   AF-A0A5Q4GYF3-F1
#
_cell.length_a   1.000
_cell.length_b   1.000
_cell.length_c   1.000
_cell.angle_alpha   90.00
_cell.angle_beta   90.00
_cell.angle_gamma   90.00
#
_symmetry.space_group_name_H-M   'P 1'
#
loop_
_entity.id
_entity.type
_entity.pdbx_description
1 polymer ?
#
loop_
_entity_poly.entity_id
_entity_poly.type
_entity_poly.pdbx_seq_one_letter_code
_entity_poly.pdbx_strand_id
1 'polypeptide(L)'
;MSEDHGLVTVVIRDGQACRLGASLDTDTALTLIAVASEDPSCWEDLVGYWPRYRTPVVCEFFDSLPMVAADPEAAWGAISESDAWVLIDLGGKRIVTGGDFQPVGRDAAFAMVVDEDDRQHCPLSVHLPPWWELHEQADTAVFGQPRLAPIRRPEVNREVLFGEPLLAGLASRVLEIVRSERWASRDVDSQRSHYPFTIEVHRDWLMTPREDLGGLMPRQMLHGAHQWIDGLVWAQRLRFEDGGEIIAAPDEVAGYETAPMGGEEMVIYFDLCRELISASWSWCEDEETKRRIAAGENCQPALVGFLSGVKADWLASPFEGGSPPGFIIECSRRRVPRGSDVPIVGMSEREVEQHVDDCDCPICEMMAEGMFGVGFTSLDGHHLELDEEFAFSMHETREAWEQQQREFEEMSMAIDCRQAESEAVGENEPDEFASVWSGVASDEPLPGDTRGHLKLAFLLAEIVSALVSRDASREDIRRLNALFADFRTCDAAERAPSGRRLGDQLDALAERYPELIPRVADFRSRIDECVRSPMAEDDLE
;
A
#
# COMPACT_ATOMS: atom_id res chain seq x y z
N MET A 1 -4.96 -26.51 -24.06
CA MET A 1 -5.94 -27.60 -24.03
C MET A 1 -7.22 -27.01 -23.44
N SER A 2 -8.30 -26.86 -24.19
CA SER A 2 -9.55 -26.32 -23.61
C SER A 2 -10.15 -27.39 -22.71
N GLU A 3 -9.95 -27.25 -21.40
CA GLU A 3 -10.80 -27.94 -20.44
C GLU A 3 -12.24 -27.57 -20.77
N ASP A 4 -13.11 -28.57 -20.80
CA ASP A 4 -14.55 -28.37 -20.99
C ASP A 4 -15.02 -27.53 -19.80
N HIS A 5 -15.10 -26.20 -19.97
CA HIS A 5 -15.48 -25.28 -18.89
C HIS A 5 -16.89 -25.66 -18.46
N GLY A 6 -16.97 -26.39 -17.35
CA GLY A 6 -18.22 -26.91 -16.82
C GLY A 6 -19.23 -25.78 -16.66
N LEU A 7 -20.46 -26.03 -17.08
CA LEU A 7 -21.54 -25.08 -16.87
C LEU A 7 -21.91 -25.07 -15.38
N VAL A 8 -22.01 -23.87 -14.82
CA VAL A 8 -22.28 -23.62 -13.41
C VAL A 8 -23.62 -22.90 -13.29
N THR A 9 -24.46 -23.40 -12.39
CA THR A 9 -25.68 -22.68 -11.99
C THR A 9 -25.33 -21.67 -10.90
N VAL A 10 -25.56 -20.38 -11.15
CA VAL A 10 -25.31 -19.31 -10.18
C VAL A 10 -26.62 -18.67 -9.74
N VAL A 11 -26.82 -18.56 -8.43
CA VAL A 11 -27.93 -17.83 -7.83
C VAL A 11 -27.39 -16.68 -7.00
N ILE A 12 -27.89 -15.47 -7.27
CA ILE A 12 -27.62 -14.29 -6.46
C ILE A 12 -28.90 -13.92 -5.72
N ARG A 13 -28.81 -13.88 -4.39
CA ARG A 13 -29.91 -13.54 -3.50
C ARG A 13 -29.70 -12.16 -2.90
N ASP A 14 -30.70 -11.31 -3.07
CA ASP A 14 -30.80 -9.98 -2.48
C ASP A 14 -32.10 -9.87 -1.68
N GLY A 15 -32.00 -10.17 -0.37
CA GLY A 15 -33.16 -10.29 0.51
C GLY A 15 -34.12 -11.41 0.09
N GLN A 16 -35.27 -11.03 -0.48
CA GLN A 16 -36.28 -11.97 -0.99
C GLN A 16 -36.22 -12.13 -2.51
N ALA A 17 -35.47 -11.28 -3.21
CA ALA A 17 -35.29 -11.39 -4.64
C ALA A 17 -34.17 -12.39 -4.95
N CYS A 18 -34.37 -13.23 -5.96
CA CYS A 18 -33.33 -14.10 -6.51
C CYS A 18 -33.13 -13.78 -7.99
N ARG A 19 -31.88 -13.91 -8.43
CA ARG A 19 -31.52 -13.93 -9.84
C ARG A 19 -30.77 -15.21 -10.14
N LEU A 20 -31.13 -15.85 -11.23
CA LEU A 20 -30.64 -17.17 -11.63
C LEU A 20 -29.90 -17.05 -12.97
N GLY A 21 -28.66 -17.48 -12.99
CA GLY A 21 -27.90 -17.83 -14.19
C GLY A 21 -27.81 -19.34 -14.27
N ALA A 22 -28.70 -19.96 -15.04
CA ALA A 22 -28.84 -21.42 -15.08
C ALA A 22 -27.69 -22.14 -15.82
N SER A 23 -26.85 -21.39 -16.53
CA SER A 23 -25.77 -21.93 -17.37
C SER A 23 -24.75 -20.82 -17.61
N LEU A 24 -23.89 -20.59 -16.62
CA LEU A 24 -22.72 -19.71 -16.73
C LEU A 24 -21.47 -20.57 -16.87
N ASP A 25 -20.43 -20.07 -17.53
CA ASP A 25 -19.11 -20.69 -17.47
C ASP A 25 -18.46 -20.48 -16.09
N THR A 26 -17.48 -21.33 -15.77
CA THR A 26 -16.75 -21.28 -14.50
C THR A 26 -16.08 -19.93 -14.25
N ASP A 27 -15.52 -19.29 -15.29
CA ASP A 27 -14.77 -18.04 -15.17
C ASP A 27 -15.69 -16.88 -14.79
N THR A 28 -16.87 -16.84 -15.38
CA THR A 28 -17.96 -15.93 -15.00
C THR A 28 -18.42 -16.16 -13.57
N ALA A 29 -18.60 -17.43 -13.17
CA ALA A 29 -19.01 -17.76 -11.80
C ALA A 29 -17.94 -17.35 -10.76
N LEU A 30 -16.65 -17.59 -11.05
CA LEU A 30 -15.53 -17.14 -10.23
C LEU A 30 -15.46 -15.61 -10.16
N THR A 31 -15.68 -14.92 -11.28
CA THR A 31 -15.67 -13.44 -11.32
C THR A 31 -16.78 -12.88 -10.43
N LEU A 32 -17.97 -13.48 -10.43
CA LEU A 32 -19.05 -13.08 -9.51
C LEU A 32 -18.69 -13.30 -8.03
N ILE A 33 -17.96 -14.37 -7.70
CA ILE A 33 -17.43 -14.58 -6.35
C ILE A 33 -16.37 -13.51 -6.02
N ALA A 34 -15.48 -13.19 -6.96
CA ALA A 34 -14.44 -12.20 -6.77
C ALA A 34 -15.03 -10.80 -6.52
N VAL A 35 -16.12 -10.43 -7.18
CA VAL A 35 -16.85 -9.17 -6.92
C VAL A 35 -17.37 -9.08 -5.48
N ALA A 36 -17.68 -10.22 -4.84
CA ALA A 36 -18.07 -10.22 -3.42
C ALA A 36 -16.94 -9.75 -2.48
N SER A 37 -15.69 -9.77 -2.96
CA SER A 37 -14.54 -9.20 -2.25
C SER A 37 -14.71 -7.71 -1.97
N GLU A 38 -15.56 -6.99 -2.70
CA GLU A 38 -15.85 -5.57 -2.48
C GLU A 38 -16.95 -5.30 -1.42
N ASP A 39 -17.47 -6.37 -0.79
CA ASP A 39 -18.57 -6.32 0.18
C ASP A 39 -19.89 -5.68 -0.35
N PRO A 40 -20.40 -6.06 -1.54
CA PRO A 40 -21.66 -5.55 -2.07
C PRO A 40 -22.82 -5.86 -1.11
N SER A 41 -23.68 -4.88 -0.83
CA SER A 41 -24.81 -5.02 0.10
C SER A 41 -26.13 -5.30 -0.58
N CYS A 42 -26.24 -4.94 -1.86
CA CYS A 42 -27.39 -5.23 -2.71
C CYS A 42 -26.94 -5.55 -4.15
N TRP A 43 -27.91 -5.89 -4.98
CA TRP A 43 -27.68 -6.18 -6.40
C TRP A 43 -26.98 -5.03 -7.13
N GLU A 44 -27.39 -3.78 -6.89
CA GLU A 44 -26.84 -2.60 -7.56
C GLU A 44 -25.35 -2.40 -7.24
N ASP A 45 -24.94 -2.64 -5.98
CA ASP A 45 -23.52 -2.59 -5.60
C ASP A 45 -22.70 -3.64 -6.38
N LEU A 46 -23.22 -4.87 -6.46
CA LEU A 46 -22.55 -5.96 -7.18
C LEU A 46 -22.35 -5.63 -8.67
N VAL A 47 -23.35 -5.02 -9.30
CA VAL A 47 -23.25 -4.52 -10.68
C VAL A 47 -22.22 -3.40 -10.77
N GLY A 48 -22.23 -2.45 -9.82
CA GLY A 48 -21.29 -1.33 -9.78
C GLY A 48 -19.82 -1.75 -9.66
N TYR A 49 -19.55 -2.85 -8.98
CA TYR A 49 -18.20 -3.39 -8.82
C TYR A 49 -17.71 -4.29 -9.96
N TRP A 50 -18.60 -4.77 -10.84
CA TRP A 50 -18.24 -5.66 -11.96
C TRP A 50 -17.05 -5.18 -12.81
N PRO A 51 -16.97 -3.89 -13.21
CA PRO A 51 -15.86 -3.43 -14.05
C PRO A 51 -14.48 -3.66 -13.43
N ARG A 52 -14.37 -3.69 -12.09
CA ARG A 52 -13.10 -3.90 -11.36
C ARG A 52 -12.56 -5.32 -11.46
N TYR A 53 -13.42 -6.29 -11.78
CA TYR A 53 -13.08 -7.73 -11.80
C TYR A 53 -13.16 -8.35 -13.20
N ARG A 54 -13.83 -7.71 -14.16
CA ARG A 54 -13.92 -8.24 -15.51
C ARG A 54 -12.52 -8.45 -16.11
N THR A 55 -12.32 -9.59 -16.75
CA THR A 55 -11.15 -9.94 -17.55
C THR A 55 -11.58 -10.14 -19.01
N PRO A 56 -10.65 -10.29 -19.98
CA PRO A 56 -11.01 -10.50 -21.38
C PRO A 56 -11.84 -11.77 -21.66
N VAL A 57 -11.86 -12.74 -20.75
CA VAL A 57 -12.61 -14.01 -20.91
C VAL A 57 -14.06 -13.94 -20.46
N VAL A 58 -14.45 -12.88 -19.74
CA VAL A 58 -15.84 -12.65 -19.31
C VAL A 58 -16.45 -11.43 -20.02
N CYS A 59 -17.78 -11.30 -19.97
CA CYS A 59 -18.45 -10.20 -20.66
C CYS A 59 -18.08 -8.83 -20.10
N GLU A 60 -17.93 -7.85 -20.99
CA GLU A 60 -17.58 -6.47 -20.62
C GLU A 60 -18.63 -5.81 -19.71
N PHE A 61 -19.91 -5.98 -20.05
CA PHE A 61 -21.02 -5.37 -19.33
C PHE A 61 -21.79 -6.42 -18.55
N PHE A 62 -22.08 -6.12 -17.28
CA PHE A 62 -22.84 -7.01 -16.40
C PHE A 62 -24.21 -7.42 -16.99
N ASP A 63 -24.90 -6.49 -17.67
CA ASP A 63 -26.20 -6.75 -18.31
C ASP A 63 -26.14 -7.77 -19.46
N SER A 64 -24.94 -8.16 -19.89
CA SER A 64 -24.75 -9.22 -20.88
C SER A 64 -24.76 -10.62 -20.25
N LEU A 65 -24.68 -10.72 -18.91
CA LEU A 65 -24.79 -11.99 -18.21
C LEU A 65 -26.23 -12.54 -18.37
N PRO A 66 -26.41 -13.84 -18.67
CA PRO A 66 -27.73 -14.46 -18.82
C PRO A 66 -28.41 -14.71 -17.46
N MET A 67 -28.47 -13.68 -16.61
CA MET A 67 -29.08 -13.70 -15.28
C MET A 67 -30.51 -13.20 -15.36
N VAL A 68 -31.48 -14.03 -14.99
CA VAL A 68 -32.89 -13.67 -14.98
C VAL A 68 -33.45 -13.59 -13.56
N ALA A 69 -34.40 -12.71 -13.32
CA ALA A 69 -35.15 -12.72 -12.07
C ALA A 69 -35.89 -14.06 -11.92
N ALA A 70 -35.78 -14.68 -10.76
CA ALA A 70 -36.40 -15.95 -10.42
C ALA A 70 -37.02 -15.87 -9.03
N ASP A 71 -38.09 -16.64 -8.79
CA ASP A 71 -38.53 -16.87 -7.42
C ASP A 71 -37.57 -17.84 -6.69
N PRO A 72 -37.54 -17.84 -5.35
CA PRO A 72 -36.63 -18.69 -4.60
C PRO A 72 -36.80 -20.19 -4.87
N GLU A 73 -38.03 -20.67 -5.13
CA GLU A 73 -38.29 -22.09 -5.35
C GLU A 73 -37.67 -22.56 -6.67
N ALA A 74 -37.85 -21.79 -7.74
CA ALA A 74 -37.23 -22.04 -9.04
C ALA A 74 -35.69 -21.98 -8.96
N ALA A 75 -35.14 -21.00 -8.22
CA ALA A 75 -33.69 -20.88 -8.03
C ALA A 75 -33.09 -22.10 -7.29
N TRP A 76 -33.75 -22.57 -6.22
CA TRP A 76 -33.31 -23.77 -5.49
C TRP A 76 -33.49 -25.06 -6.27
N GLY A 77 -34.55 -25.15 -7.06
CA GLY A 77 -34.74 -26.26 -8.01
C GLY A 77 -33.58 -26.35 -8.99
N ALA A 78 -33.20 -25.23 -9.62
CA ALA A 78 -32.09 -25.17 -10.56
C ALA A 78 -30.76 -25.59 -9.93
N ILE A 79 -30.46 -25.11 -8.71
CA ILE A 79 -29.24 -25.55 -8.01
C ILE A 79 -29.27 -27.06 -7.72
N SER A 80 -30.40 -27.60 -7.29
CA SER A 80 -30.52 -29.01 -6.91
C SER A 80 -30.38 -29.98 -8.09
N GLU A 81 -30.62 -29.50 -9.31
CA GLU A 81 -30.48 -30.25 -10.56
C GLU A 81 -29.12 -30.07 -11.24
N SER A 82 -28.27 -29.16 -10.73
CA SER A 82 -26.99 -28.80 -11.34
C SER A 82 -25.83 -29.61 -10.76
N ASP A 83 -24.92 -30.07 -11.63
CA ASP A 83 -23.71 -30.78 -11.21
C ASP A 83 -22.72 -29.86 -10.49
N ALA A 84 -22.64 -28.58 -10.87
CA ALA A 84 -21.85 -27.54 -10.20
C ALA A 84 -22.68 -26.27 -9.99
N TRP A 85 -22.53 -25.62 -8.83
CA TRP A 85 -23.34 -24.46 -8.50
C TRP A 85 -22.71 -23.50 -7.49
N VAL A 86 -23.17 -22.26 -7.52
CA VAL A 86 -22.79 -21.16 -6.61
C VAL A 86 -24.03 -20.41 -6.14
N LEU A 87 -24.11 -20.12 -4.85
CA LEU A 87 -25.07 -19.21 -4.24
C LEU A 87 -24.31 -18.05 -3.58
N ILE A 88 -24.65 -16.82 -3.98
CA ILE A 88 -24.17 -15.59 -3.35
C ILE A 88 -25.36 -14.91 -2.66
N ASP A 89 -25.37 -14.90 -1.32
CA ASP A 89 -26.38 -14.21 -0.50
C ASP A 89 -25.80 -12.88 -0.01
N LEU A 90 -26.21 -11.79 -0.66
CA LEU A 90 -25.70 -10.44 -0.39
C LEU A 90 -26.13 -9.92 0.99
N GLY A 91 -27.40 -10.13 1.33
CA GLY A 91 -27.94 -9.73 2.64
C GLY A 91 -27.38 -10.58 3.78
N GLY A 92 -27.15 -11.86 3.52
CA GLY A 92 -26.50 -12.78 4.47
C GLY A 92 -24.99 -12.62 4.54
N LYS A 93 -24.35 -11.98 3.55
CA LYS A 93 -22.90 -11.95 3.35
C LYS A 93 -22.32 -13.38 3.35
N ARG A 94 -22.88 -14.24 2.50
CA ARG A 94 -22.51 -15.66 2.41
C ARG A 94 -22.27 -16.05 0.96
N ILE A 95 -21.21 -16.82 0.75
CA ILE A 95 -20.99 -17.57 -0.48
C ILE A 95 -21.07 -19.04 -0.14
N VAL A 96 -21.84 -19.78 -0.93
CA VAL A 96 -21.95 -21.22 -0.84
C VAL A 96 -21.65 -21.80 -2.21
N THR A 97 -20.71 -22.71 -2.29
CA THR A 97 -20.41 -23.47 -3.51
C THR A 97 -20.65 -24.95 -3.26
N GLY A 98 -21.02 -25.70 -4.30
CA GLY A 98 -21.22 -27.14 -4.16
C GLY A 98 -21.33 -27.88 -5.48
N GLY A 99 -21.59 -29.19 -5.36
CA GLY A 99 -21.43 -30.12 -6.46
C GLY A 99 -19.96 -30.25 -6.87
N ASP A 100 -19.69 -30.20 -8.17
CA ASP A 100 -18.36 -30.29 -8.78
C ASP A 100 -17.68 -28.91 -8.93
N PHE A 101 -18.25 -27.84 -8.35
CA PHE A 101 -17.59 -26.53 -8.36
C PHE A 101 -16.31 -26.55 -7.51
N GLN A 102 -15.23 -26.01 -8.05
CA GLN A 102 -13.92 -26.03 -7.39
C GLN A 102 -13.88 -25.15 -6.12
N PRO A 103 -13.06 -25.51 -5.12
CA PRO A 103 -12.75 -24.62 -4.01
C PRO A 103 -12.09 -23.33 -4.52
N VAL A 104 -12.52 -22.20 -3.97
CA VAL A 104 -12.03 -20.85 -4.28
C VAL A 104 -11.12 -20.36 -3.16
N GLY A 105 -11.43 -20.66 -1.90
CA GLY A 105 -10.78 -20.07 -0.74
C GLY A 105 -11.21 -18.62 -0.50
N ARG A 106 -10.75 -18.06 0.62
CA ARG A 106 -11.08 -16.68 1.05
C ARG A 106 -10.12 -15.63 0.51
N ASP A 107 -8.89 -16.04 0.26
CA ASP A 107 -7.77 -15.21 -0.14
C ASP A 107 -6.97 -16.01 -1.19
N ALA A 108 -7.26 -15.75 -2.47
CA ALA A 108 -6.75 -16.54 -3.59
C ALA A 108 -6.61 -15.68 -4.85
N ALA A 109 -5.72 -16.08 -5.75
CA ALA A 109 -5.57 -15.47 -7.06
C ALA A 109 -5.65 -16.56 -8.14
N PHE A 110 -6.41 -16.29 -9.20
CA PHE A 110 -6.63 -17.19 -10.33
C PHE A 110 -6.08 -16.58 -11.61
N ALA A 111 -5.38 -17.37 -12.42
CA ALA A 111 -5.01 -16.99 -13.76
C ALA A 111 -6.19 -17.23 -14.70
N MET A 112 -6.72 -16.17 -15.32
CA MET A 112 -7.90 -16.27 -16.19
C MET A 112 -7.53 -16.52 -17.66
N VAL A 113 -6.27 -16.25 -18.03
CA VAL A 113 -5.75 -16.51 -19.37
C VAL A 113 -4.39 -17.19 -19.22
N VAL A 114 -4.14 -18.21 -20.05
CA VAL A 114 -2.81 -18.80 -20.21
C VAL A 114 -2.43 -18.62 -21.68
N ASP A 115 -1.31 -17.97 -21.95
CA ASP A 115 -0.84 -17.73 -23.31
C ASP A 115 -0.18 -18.96 -23.94
N GLU A 116 0.36 -18.82 -25.16
CA GLU A 116 1.00 -19.92 -25.88
C GLU A 116 2.31 -20.39 -25.21
N ASP A 117 2.92 -19.55 -24.36
CA ASP A 117 4.15 -19.80 -23.62
C ASP A 117 3.89 -20.34 -22.20
N ASP A 118 2.64 -20.74 -21.91
CA ASP A 118 2.17 -21.20 -20.59
C ASP A 118 2.28 -20.12 -19.50
N ARG A 119 2.37 -18.83 -19.90
CA ARG A 119 2.38 -17.71 -18.97
C ARG A 119 0.97 -17.36 -18.54
N GLN A 120 0.82 -17.18 -17.24
CA GLN A 120 -0.44 -16.86 -16.60
C GLN A 120 -0.68 -15.35 -16.64
N HIS A 121 -1.87 -14.99 -17.13
CA HIS A 121 -2.33 -13.62 -17.31
C HIS A 121 -3.71 -13.42 -16.71
N CYS A 122 -4.07 -12.14 -16.59
CA CYS A 122 -5.33 -11.59 -16.10
C CYS A 122 -5.68 -12.11 -14.71
N PRO A 123 -4.88 -11.78 -13.68
CA PRO A 123 -5.10 -12.28 -12.34
C PRO A 123 -6.47 -11.84 -11.82
N LEU A 124 -7.31 -12.80 -11.45
CA LEU A 124 -8.55 -12.58 -10.73
C LEU A 124 -8.31 -12.88 -9.24
N SER A 125 -8.22 -11.84 -8.43
CA SER A 125 -8.02 -11.98 -6.98
C SER A 125 -9.34 -12.03 -6.23
N VAL A 126 -9.45 -12.95 -5.29
CA VAL A 126 -10.56 -13.10 -4.33
C VAL A 126 -10.02 -12.77 -2.95
N HIS A 127 -10.54 -11.72 -2.33
CA HIS A 127 -10.21 -11.29 -0.97
C HIS A 127 -11.51 -11.06 -0.18
N LEU A 128 -12.10 -12.13 0.33
CA LEU A 128 -13.41 -12.05 1.00
C LEU A 128 -13.28 -11.37 2.38
N PRO A 129 -14.13 -10.36 2.67
CA PRO A 129 -14.06 -9.67 3.95
C PRO A 129 -14.28 -10.63 5.13
N PRO A 130 -13.66 -10.40 6.30
CA PRO A 130 -13.75 -11.31 7.44
C PRO A 130 -15.18 -11.65 7.91
N TRP A 131 -16.14 -10.76 7.64
CA TRP A 131 -17.55 -10.97 7.96
C TRP A 131 -18.34 -11.71 6.87
N TRP A 132 -17.75 -12.13 5.76
CA TRP A 132 -18.41 -13.05 4.83
C TRP A 132 -18.24 -14.50 5.28
N GLU A 133 -19.29 -15.32 5.23
CA GLU A 133 -19.11 -16.77 5.37
C GLU A 133 -18.85 -17.38 3.99
N LEU A 134 -17.88 -18.29 3.93
CA LEU A 134 -17.59 -19.09 2.74
C LEU A 134 -17.84 -20.55 3.10
N HIS A 135 -18.78 -21.19 2.41
CA HIS A 135 -19.14 -22.60 2.58
C HIS A 135 -18.83 -23.32 1.27
N GLU A 136 -17.72 -24.05 1.23
CA GLU A 136 -17.25 -24.71 0.01
C GLU A 136 -17.66 -26.18 0.00
N GLN A 137 -17.94 -26.71 -1.20
CA GLN A 137 -18.33 -28.10 -1.39
C GLN A 137 -19.51 -28.52 -0.49
N ALA A 138 -20.45 -27.60 -0.28
CA ALA A 138 -21.58 -27.79 0.60
C ALA A 138 -22.70 -28.60 -0.07
N ASP A 139 -23.53 -29.24 0.75
CA ASP A 139 -24.78 -29.83 0.31
C ASP A 139 -25.89 -28.77 0.19
N THR A 140 -26.87 -29.02 -0.70
CA THR A 140 -28.02 -28.13 -0.92
C THR A 140 -28.87 -27.86 0.33
N ALA A 141 -28.80 -28.72 1.35
CA ALA A 141 -29.46 -28.50 2.64
C ALA A 141 -29.02 -27.21 3.36
N VAL A 142 -27.89 -26.60 2.98
CA VAL A 142 -27.38 -25.38 3.63
C VAL A 142 -28.12 -24.10 3.20
N PHE A 143 -28.89 -24.13 2.10
CA PHE A 143 -29.59 -22.94 1.56
C PHE A 143 -30.62 -22.38 2.53
N GLY A 144 -31.36 -23.27 3.18
CA GLY A 144 -32.38 -22.90 4.15
C GLY A 144 -31.83 -22.55 5.53
N GLN A 145 -30.54 -22.77 5.76
CA GLN A 145 -29.94 -22.52 7.08
C GLN A 145 -29.64 -21.04 7.24
N PRO A 146 -30.03 -20.43 8.37
CA PRO A 146 -29.63 -19.06 8.67
C PRO A 146 -28.12 -19.01 8.85
N ARG A 147 -27.56 -17.82 8.65
CA ARG A 147 -26.18 -17.50 9.02
C ARG A 147 -25.90 -17.88 10.48
N LEU A 148 -24.73 -18.43 10.77
CA LEU A 148 -24.38 -18.90 12.12
C LEU A 148 -23.89 -17.77 13.01
N ALA A 149 -23.06 -16.89 12.46
CA ALA A 149 -22.51 -15.74 13.17
C ALA A 149 -23.24 -14.44 12.78
N PRO A 150 -23.40 -13.46 13.68
CA PRO A 150 -23.86 -12.13 13.25
C PRO A 150 -22.83 -11.49 12.30
N ILE A 151 -23.31 -10.67 11.36
CA ILE A 151 -22.44 -9.84 10.53
C ILE A 151 -21.83 -8.76 11.43
N ARG A 152 -20.51 -8.76 11.56
CA ARG A 152 -19.74 -7.77 12.32
C ARG A 152 -18.85 -6.99 11.37
N ARG A 153 -19.47 -6.13 10.56
CA ARG A 153 -18.74 -5.18 9.72
C ARG A 153 -18.26 -4.02 10.60
N PRO A 154 -16.96 -3.69 10.63
CA PRO A 154 -16.49 -2.46 11.25
C PRO A 154 -17.10 -1.26 10.53
N GLU A 155 -17.61 -0.31 11.29
CA GLU A 155 -18.14 0.95 10.77
C GLU A 155 -17.30 2.10 11.30
N VAL A 156 -17.08 3.09 10.44
CA VAL A 156 -16.22 4.24 10.76
C VAL A 156 -17.05 5.51 10.76
N ASN A 157 -17.04 6.24 11.87
CA ASN A 157 -17.66 7.55 11.94
C ASN A 157 -16.64 8.65 11.59
N ARG A 158 -16.52 8.94 10.29
CA ARG A 158 -15.60 9.95 9.76
C ARG A 158 -15.97 11.38 10.16
N GLU A 159 -17.24 11.66 10.47
CA GLU A 159 -17.66 12.97 10.99
C GLU A 159 -17.06 13.24 12.38
N VAL A 160 -16.94 12.20 13.22
CA VAL A 160 -16.28 12.32 14.52
C VAL A 160 -14.75 12.35 14.36
N LEU A 161 -14.20 11.45 13.56
CA LEU A 161 -12.75 11.33 13.39
C LEU A 161 -12.16 12.54 12.67
N PHE A 162 -12.75 13.03 11.58
CA PHE A 162 -12.21 14.16 10.81
C PHE A 162 -12.93 15.48 11.06
N GLY A 163 -14.07 15.51 11.74
CA GLY A 163 -14.90 16.71 11.88
C GLY A 163 -14.61 17.53 13.14
N GLU A 164 -15.60 18.33 13.53
CA GLU A 164 -15.54 19.20 14.71
C GLU A 164 -15.25 18.43 16.02
N PRO A 165 -15.78 17.21 16.26
CA PRO A 165 -15.48 16.47 17.50
C PRO A 165 -14.00 16.20 17.74
N LEU A 166 -13.22 15.88 16.69
CA LEU A 166 -11.76 15.79 16.74
C LEU A 166 -11.15 17.12 17.18
N LEU A 167 -11.45 18.20 16.45
CA LEU A 167 -10.87 19.51 16.69
C LEU A 167 -11.16 20.00 18.12
N ALA A 168 -12.40 19.86 18.57
CA ALA A 168 -12.81 20.24 19.93
C ALA A 168 -12.15 19.36 20.99
N GLY A 169 -12.00 18.06 20.73
CA GLY A 169 -11.36 17.10 21.62
C GLY A 169 -9.86 17.35 21.81
N LEU A 170 -9.13 17.63 20.73
CA LEU A 170 -7.72 18.01 20.77
C LEU A 170 -7.53 19.37 21.43
N ALA A 171 -8.30 20.39 21.02
CA ALA A 171 -8.23 21.74 21.58
C ALA A 171 -8.44 21.75 23.11
N SER A 172 -9.38 20.94 23.61
CA SER A 172 -9.64 20.84 25.06
C SER A 172 -8.44 20.28 25.82
N ARG A 173 -7.86 19.17 25.35
CA ARG A 173 -6.71 18.50 25.98
C ARG A 173 -5.45 19.37 25.94
N VAL A 174 -5.20 20.03 24.81
CA VAL A 174 -4.11 21.00 24.64
C VAL A 174 -4.25 22.12 25.67
N LEU A 175 -5.41 22.76 25.76
CA LEU A 175 -5.64 23.88 26.68
C LEU A 175 -5.57 23.44 28.16
N GLU A 176 -5.94 22.20 28.48
CA GLU A 176 -5.75 21.63 29.81
C GLU A 176 -4.28 21.51 30.17
N ILE A 177 -3.45 20.96 29.27
CA ILE A 177 -2.00 20.86 29.47
C ILE A 177 -1.38 22.24 29.61
N VAL A 178 -1.71 23.19 28.74
CA VAL A 178 -1.16 24.56 28.77
C VAL A 178 -1.48 25.30 30.08
N ARG A 179 -2.63 25.00 30.69
CA ARG A 179 -3.03 25.55 31.99
C ARG A 179 -2.38 24.84 33.18
N SER A 180 -1.74 23.69 32.95
CA SER A 180 -1.11 22.89 34.01
C SER A 180 0.28 23.42 34.40
N GLU A 181 0.70 23.10 35.62
CA GLU A 181 2.06 23.43 36.10
C GLU A 181 3.15 22.71 35.28
N ARG A 182 2.83 21.54 34.70
CA ARG A 182 3.77 20.73 33.88
C ARG A 182 4.23 21.49 32.64
N TRP A 183 3.32 22.24 32.02
CA TRP A 183 3.64 23.07 30.86
C TRP A 183 4.52 24.25 31.24
N ALA A 184 4.27 24.89 32.39
CA ALA A 184 5.10 25.99 32.89
C ALA A 184 6.52 25.56 33.25
N SER A 185 6.71 24.31 33.68
CA SER A 185 8.02 23.74 34.03
C SER A 185 8.79 23.12 32.86
N ARG A 186 8.28 23.20 31.63
CA ARG A 186 8.94 22.62 30.45
C ARG A 186 10.23 23.36 30.10
N ASP A 187 11.15 22.65 29.47
CA ASP A 187 12.37 23.25 28.93
C ASP A 187 12.06 24.00 27.61
N VAL A 188 11.91 25.33 27.71
CA VAL A 188 11.52 26.19 26.58
C VAL A 188 12.63 26.28 25.51
N ASP A 189 13.88 25.97 25.87
CA ASP A 189 15.02 26.04 24.94
C ASP A 189 15.14 24.77 24.06
N SER A 190 14.33 23.74 24.33
CA SER A 190 14.30 22.50 23.58
C SER A 190 13.02 22.39 22.74
N GLN A 191 13.18 22.36 21.40
CA GLN A 191 12.09 22.03 20.48
C GLN A 191 11.46 20.65 20.76
N ARG A 192 12.18 19.75 21.46
CA ARG A 192 11.68 18.42 21.86
C ARG A 192 10.78 18.46 23.10
N SER A 193 10.66 19.60 23.78
CA SER A 193 9.89 19.70 25.03
C SER A 193 8.38 19.48 24.84
N HIS A 194 7.85 19.65 23.62
CA HIS A 194 6.43 19.41 23.31
C HIS A 194 6.12 17.94 23.13
N TYR A 195 7.11 17.12 22.73
CA TYR A 195 6.88 15.76 22.26
C TYR A 195 6.18 14.85 23.27
N PRO A 196 6.54 14.83 24.58
CA PRO A 196 5.80 14.05 25.57
C PRO A 196 4.33 14.48 25.71
N PHE A 197 4.05 15.79 25.60
CA PHE A 197 2.67 16.29 25.64
C PHE A 197 1.91 15.96 24.36
N THR A 198 2.57 15.95 23.21
CA THR A 198 1.96 15.50 21.95
C THR A 198 1.52 14.04 22.04
N ILE A 199 2.38 13.16 22.57
CA ILE A 199 2.04 11.75 22.82
C ILE A 199 0.82 11.65 23.75
N GLU A 200 0.85 12.37 24.88
CA GLU A 200 -0.25 12.35 25.87
C GLU A 200 -1.58 12.78 25.25
N VAL A 201 -1.63 13.93 24.56
CA VAL A 201 -2.86 14.42 23.92
C VAL A 201 -3.38 13.43 22.89
N HIS A 202 -2.49 12.90 22.04
CA HIS A 202 -2.88 12.01 20.96
C HIS A 202 -3.39 10.67 21.50
N ARG A 203 -2.66 10.05 22.43
CA ARG A 203 -3.09 8.82 23.10
C ARG A 203 -4.44 9.02 23.79
N ASP A 204 -4.58 10.10 24.54
CA ASP A 204 -5.80 10.35 25.30
C ASP A 204 -6.98 10.61 24.37
N TRP A 205 -6.76 11.17 23.17
CA TRP A 205 -7.80 11.25 22.16
C TRP A 205 -8.20 9.85 21.67
N LEU A 206 -7.23 9.02 21.27
CA LEU A 206 -7.47 7.72 20.65
C LEU A 206 -8.03 6.67 21.61
N MET A 207 -7.64 6.71 22.88
CA MET A 207 -7.91 5.68 23.89
C MET A 207 -9.01 6.07 24.87
N THR A 208 -9.64 7.24 24.71
CA THR A 208 -10.77 7.63 25.56
C THR A 208 -12.10 7.26 24.90
N PRO A 209 -12.92 6.42 25.54
CA PRO A 209 -14.29 6.15 25.08
C PRO A 209 -15.11 7.42 24.91
N ARG A 210 -15.91 7.49 23.83
CA ARG A 210 -16.74 8.67 23.54
C ARG A 210 -18.22 8.34 23.40
N GLU A 211 -19.07 9.22 23.91
CA GLU A 211 -20.53 9.07 23.82
C GLU A 211 -21.05 9.17 22.38
N ASP A 212 -20.48 10.07 21.58
CA ASP A 212 -20.79 10.24 20.15
C ASP A 212 -20.34 9.06 19.27
N LEU A 213 -19.54 8.14 19.84
CA LEU A 213 -19.15 6.85 19.26
C LEU A 213 -19.82 5.66 19.97
N GLY A 214 -20.91 5.89 20.73
CA GLY A 214 -21.63 4.82 21.43
C GLY A 214 -20.81 4.16 22.55
N GLY A 215 -19.83 4.87 23.12
CA GLY A 215 -18.91 4.36 24.14
C GLY A 215 -17.67 3.69 23.58
N LEU A 216 -17.46 3.71 22.26
CA LEU A 216 -16.24 3.21 21.63
C LEU A 216 -15.14 4.27 21.65
N MET A 217 -13.89 3.81 21.57
CA MET A 217 -12.70 4.64 21.45
C MET A 217 -12.45 5.00 19.98
N PRO A 218 -11.97 6.20 19.63
CA PRO A 218 -11.62 6.54 18.25
C PRO A 218 -10.68 5.52 17.60
N ARG A 219 -9.73 4.96 18.35
CA ARG A 219 -8.84 3.90 17.85
C ARG A 219 -9.61 2.68 17.33
N GLN A 220 -10.68 2.26 18.00
CA GLN A 220 -11.47 1.09 17.57
C GLN A 220 -12.15 1.30 16.22
N MET A 221 -12.32 2.56 15.78
CA MET A 221 -12.86 2.89 14.46
C MET A 221 -11.81 2.82 13.35
N LEU A 222 -10.51 2.80 13.68
CA LEU A 222 -9.43 2.79 12.70
C LEU A 222 -9.08 1.36 12.23
N HIS A 223 -9.49 0.33 12.97
CA HIS A 223 -9.10 -1.06 12.72
C HIS A 223 -10.30 -1.93 12.30
N GLY A 224 -10.02 -3.22 12.06
CA GLY A 224 -11.01 -4.26 11.81
C GLY A 224 -11.10 -4.73 10.36
N ALA A 225 -10.52 -4.00 9.40
CA ALA A 225 -10.49 -4.45 8.00
C ALA A 225 -9.34 -3.89 7.13
N HIS A 226 -8.33 -3.23 7.69
CA HIS A 226 -7.27 -2.61 6.88
C HIS A 226 -6.53 -3.64 6.00
N GLN A 227 -6.19 -4.83 6.55
CA GLN A 227 -5.52 -5.90 5.78
C GLN A 227 -6.34 -6.39 4.58
N TRP A 228 -7.67 -6.45 4.74
CA TRP A 228 -8.56 -6.81 3.64
C TRP A 228 -8.57 -5.73 2.55
N ILE A 229 -8.63 -4.45 2.94
CA ILE A 229 -8.55 -3.32 2.00
C ILE A 229 -7.20 -3.30 1.28
N ASP A 230 -6.10 -3.55 1.99
CA ASP A 230 -4.76 -3.62 1.42
C ASP A 230 -4.67 -4.74 0.36
N GLY A 231 -5.32 -5.89 0.61
CA GLY A 231 -5.48 -6.96 -0.38
C GLY A 231 -6.24 -6.51 -1.64
N LEU A 232 -7.32 -5.73 -1.50
CA LEU A 232 -8.06 -5.20 -2.65
C LEU A 232 -7.24 -4.17 -3.46
N VAL A 233 -6.49 -3.32 -2.76
CA VAL A 233 -5.56 -2.36 -3.40
C VAL A 233 -4.47 -3.10 -4.16
N TRP A 234 -3.89 -4.14 -3.55
CA TRP A 234 -2.90 -5.02 -4.18
C TRP A 234 -3.46 -5.74 -5.41
N ALA A 235 -4.71 -6.23 -5.35
CA ALA A 235 -5.35 -6.86 -6.50
C ALA A 235 -5.49 -5.91 -7.71
N GLN A 236 -5.85 -4.64 -7.48
CA GLN A 236 -5.90 -3.64 -8.56
C GLN A 236 -4.51 -3.33 -9.13
N ARG A 237 -3.47 -3.37 -8.29
CA ARG A 237 -2.08 -3.25 -8.76
C ARG A 237 -1.69 -4.43 -9.66
N LEU A 238 -1.94 -5.67 -9.23
CA LEU A 238 -1.65 -6.86 -10.04
C LEU A 238 -2.37 -6.84 -11.38
N ARG A 239 -3.65 -6.45 -11.38
CA ARG A 239 -4.44 -6.25 -12.61
C ARG A 239 -3.76 -5.26 -13.56
N PHE A 240 -3.25 -4.15 -13.04
CA PHE A 240 -2.58 -3.13 -13.85
C PHE A 240 -1.22 -3.59 -14.38
N GLU A 241 -0.43 -4.26 -13.55
CA GLU A 241 0.86 -4.83 -13.96
C GLU A 241 0.71 -5.86 -15.09
N ASP A 242 -0.45 -6.53 -15.18
CA ASP A 242 -0.83 -7.42 -16.28
C ASP A 242 -1.49 -6.70 -17.48
N GLY A 243 -1.51 -5.36 -17.49
CA GLY A 243 -2.01 -4.54 -18.61
C GLY A 243 -3.50 -4.19 -18.54
N GLY A 244 -4.18 -4.52 -17.43
CA GLY A 244 -5.54 -4.05 -17.15
C GLY A 244 -5.60 -2.59 -16.69
N GLU A 245 -6.82 -2.03 -16.63
CA GLU A 245 -7.04 -0.70 -16.05
C GLU A 245 -7.19 -0.77 -14.53
N ILE A 246 -6.71 0.27 -13.83
CA ILE A 246 -7.09 0.52 -12.42
C ILE A 246 -8.45 1.21 -12.41
N ILE A 247 -9.42 0.61 -11.73
CA ILE A 247 -10.79 1.11 -11.71
C ILE A 247 -11.17 1.38 -10.27
N ALA A 248 -11.60 2.58 -9.92
CA ALA A 248 -11.98 2.96 -8.58
C ALA A 248 -13.30 2.31 -8.13
N ALA A 249 -13.39 1.94 -6.85
CA ALA A 249 -14.63 1.48 -6.23
C ALA A 249 -15.66 2.62 -6.24
N PRO A 250 -16.91 2.44 -6.71
CA PRO A 250 -17.87 3.54 -6.78
C PRO A 250 -18.21 4.11 -5.39
N ASP A 251 -18.54 5.39 -5.33
CA ASP A 251 -18.80 6.20 -4.12
C ASP A 251 -20.29 6.29 -3.82
N GLU A 252 -21.12 5.89 -4.79
CA GLU A 252 -22.56 5.80 -4.67
C GLU A 252 -23.03 4.47 -4.03
N VAL A 253 -22.10 3.53 -3.76
CA VAL A 253 -22.41 2.22 -3.15
C VAL A 253 -22.85 2.35 -1.70
N ALA A 254 -23.69 1.39 -1.27
CA ALA A 254 -24.21 1.40 0.08
C ALA A 254 -23.09 1.30 1.14
N GLY A 255 -23.05 2.27 2.04
CA GLY A 255 -22.10 2.31 3.15
C GLY A 255 -20.69 2.77 2.78
N TYR A 256 -20.51 3.47 1.64
CA TYR A 256 -19.23 4.12 1.29
C TYR A 256 -18.73 5.03 2.43
N GLU A 257 -19.61 5.91 2.95
CA GLU A 257 -19.27 6.88 4.00
C GLU A 257 -18.81 6.25 5.31
N THR A 258 -19.33 5.05 5.64
CA THR A 258 -19.07 4.34 6.90
C THR A 258 -18.19 3.11 6.73
N ALA A 259 -17.66 2.85 5.53
CA ALA A 259 -16.81 1.71 5.25
C ALA A 259 -15.55 1.71 6.13
N PRO A 260 -14.98 0.53 6.45
CA PRO A 260 -13.72 0.43 7.17
C PRO A 260 -12.60 1.28 6.55
N MET A 261 -11.63 1.70 7.36
CA MET A 261 -10.43 2.39 6.90
C MET A 261 -9.40 1.40 6.38
N GLY A 262 -8.74 1.75 5.26
CA GLY A 262 -7.52 1.08 4.81
C GLY A 262 -6.30 1.52 5.62
N GLY A 263 -5.17 0.85 5.42
CA GLY A 263 -3.92 1.18 6.12
C GLY A 263 -3.50 2.63 5.91
N GLU A 264 -3.54 3.11 4.66
CA GLU A 264 -3.12 4.48 4.33
C GLU A 264 -4.03 5.57 4.94
N GLU A 265 -5.36 5.40 4.90
CA GLU A 265 -6.29 6.36 5.54
C GLU A 265 -6.03 6.43 7.05
N MET A 266 -5.73 5.30 7.68
CA MET A 266 -5.36 5.25 9.09
C MET A 266 -4.05 6.00 9.35
N VAL A 267 -2.99 5.77 8.57
CA VAL A 267 -1.70 6.49 8.72
C VAL A 267 -1.89 8.00 8.57
N ILE A 268 -2.58 8.44 7.52
CA ILE A 268 -2.87 9.86 7.28
C ILE A 268 -3.69 10.46 8.42
N TYR A 269 -4.62 9.71 9.01
CA TYR A 269 -5.37 10.18 10.17
C TYR A 269 -4.48 10.40 11.41
N PHE A 270 -3.51 9.52 11.66
CA PHE A 270 -2.53 9.71 12.74
C PHE A 270 -1.68 10.95 12.49
N ASP A 271 -1.18 11.15 11.27
CA ASP A 271 -0.37 12.30 10.89
C ASP A 271 -1.15 13.61 11.02
N LEU A 272 -2.43 13.60 10.60
CA LEU A 272 -3.33 14.74 10.79
C LEU A 272 -3.44 15.10 12.27
N CYS A 273 -3.62 14.12 13.16
CA CYS A 273 -3.69 14.39 14.60
C CYS A 273 -2.39 15.03 15.11
N ARG A 274 -1.22 14.56 14.67
CA ARG A 274 0.09 15.13 15.04
C ARG A 274 0.25 16.55 14.54
N GLU A 275 -0.14 16.82 13.30
CA GLU A 275 -0.10 18.16 12.72
C GLU A 275 -1.00 19.14 13.50
N LEU A 276 -2.24 18.74 13.79
CA LEU A 276 -3.18 19.58 14.54
C LEU A 276 -2.72 19.85 15.97
N ILE A 277 -2.12 18.86 16.64
CA ILE A 277 -1.56 19.04 17.98
C ILE A 277 -0.35 19.98 17.94
N SER A 278 0.55 19.80 16.96
CA SER A 278 1.71 20.67 16.74
C SER A 278 1.28 22.13 16.49
N ALA A 279 0.31 22.34 15.61
CA ALA A 279 -0.26 23.64 15.33
C ALA A 279 -0.94 24.26 16.57
N SER A 280 -1.58 23.44 17.41
CA SER A 280 -2.16 23.88 18.68
C SER A 280 -1.11 24.41 19.65
N TRP A 281 0.07 23.79 19.73
CA TRP A 281 1.18 24.30 20.55
C TRP A 281 1.66 25.65 20.06
N SER A 282 1.89 25.78 18.75
CA SER A 282 2.30 27.04 18.13
C SER A 282 1.27 28.16 18.39
N TRP A 283 -0.02 27.84 18.30
CA TRP A 283 -1.11 28.77 18.59
C TRP A 283 -1.14 29.19 20.07
N CYS A 284 -0.94 28.25 20.99
CA CYS A 284 -0.88 28.51 22.43
C CYS A 284 0.34 29.32 22.85
N GLU A 285 1.40 29.32 22.02
CA GLU A 285 2.62 30.08 22.27
C GLU A 285 2.56 31.52 21.78
N ASP A 286 1.55 31.89 20.99
CA ASP A 286 1.32 33.27 20.60
C ASP A 286 1.07 34.17 21.83
N GLU A 287 1.67 35.37 21.84
CA GLU A 287 1.64 36.28 22.98
C GLU A 287 0.25 36.87 23.27
N GLU A 288 -0.63 36.98 22.26
CA GLU A 288 -2.03 37.33 22.49
C GLU A 288 -2.78 36.16 23.12
N THR A 289 -2.60 34.96 22.59
CA THR A 289 -3.21 33.75 23.12
C THR A 289 -2.80 33.48 24.57
N LYS A 290 -1.50 33.55 24.90
CA LYS A 290 -0.99 33.39 26.27
C LYS A 290 -1.69 34.33 27.24
N ARG A 291 -1.89 35.60 26.87
CA ARG A 291 -2.58 36.60 27.70
C ARG A 291 -4.05 36.21 27.94
N ARG A 292 -4.74 35.75 26.89
CA ARG A 292 -6.15 35.31 26.98
C ARG A 292 -6.31 34.07 27.87
N ILE A 293 -5.41 33.10 27.73
CA ILE A 293 -5.38 31.89 28.57
C ILE A 293 -5.11 32.27 30.03
N ALA A 294 -4.12 33.14 30.30
CA ALA A 294 -3.80 33.61 31.65
C ALA A 294 -4.95 34.41 32.28
N ALA A 295 -5.75 35.11 31.47
CA ALA A 295 -6.97 35.80 31.91
C ALA A 295 -8.16 34.85 32.18
N GLY A 296 -8.00 33.54 31.93
CA GLY A 296 -9.04 32.54 32.14
C GLY A 296 -10.12 32.53 31.05
N GLU A 297 -9.85 33.11 29.87
CA GLU A 297 -10.82 33.11 28.77
C GLU A 297 -11.06 31.69 28.22
N ASN A 298 -12.29 31.44 27.76
CA ASN A 298 -12.58 30.23 26.99
C ASN A 298 -12.02 30.35 25.58
N CYS A 299 -10.79 29.86 25.41
CA CYS A 299 -10.06 29.87 24.15
C CYS A 299 -10.42 28.71 23.20
N GLN A 300 -11.20 27.74 23.66
CA GLN A 300 -11.48 26.52 22.89
C GLN A 300 -12.17 26.79 21.54
N PRO A 301 -13.23 27.62 21.43
CA PRO A 301 -13.85 27.88 20.13
C PRO A 301 -12.92 28.57 19.12
N ALA A 302 -12.04 29.45 19.61
CA ALA A 302 -11.07 30.14 18.77
C ALA A 302 -10.00 29.16 18.24
N LEU A 303 -9.50 28.26 19.10
CA LEU A 303 -8.57 27.22 18.69
C LEU A 303 -9.20 26.23 17.71
N VAL A 304 -10.45 25.81 17.93
CA VAL A 304 -11.19 24.95 16.98
C VAL A 304 -11.30 25.61 15.60
N GLY A 305 -11.64 26.89 15.55
CA GLY A 305 -11.70 27.65 14.28
C GLY A 305 -10.34 27.71 13.57
N PHE A 306 -9.25 27.94 14.31
CA PHE A 306 -7.89 27.91 13.78
C PHE A 306 -7.51 26.54 13.22
N LEU A 307 -7.73 25.47 14.00
CA LEU A 307 -7.41 24.10 13.60
C LEU A 307 -8.24 23.61 12.42
N SER A 308 -9.46 24.12 12.27
CA SER A 308 -10.27 23.80 11.09
C SER A 308 -9.62 24.33 9.80
N GLY A 309 -8.99 25.51 9.85
CA GLY A 309 -8.21 26.05 8.74
C GLY A 309 -6.95 25.23 8.48
N VAL A 310 -6.16 24.94 9.53
CA VAL A 310 -4.95 24.10 9.42
C VAL A 310 -5.25 22.74 8.80
N LYS A 311 -6.33 22.06 9.23
CA LYS A 311 -6.76 20.79 8.65
C LYS A 311 -7.07 20.92 7.16
N ALA A 312 -7.83 21.94 6.77
CA ALA A 312 -8.23 22.14 5.38
C ALA A 312 -7.01 22.40 4.49
N ASP A 313 -6.09 23.25 4.94
CA ASP A 313 -4.85 23.56 4.23
C ASP A 313 -3.95 22.32 4.12
N TRP A 314 -3.80 21.56 5.20
CA TRP A 314 -2.98 20.34 5.22
C TRP A 314 -3.53 19.25 4.28
N LEU A 315 -4.85 19.00 4.30
CA LEU A 315 -5.47 18.00 3.42
C LEU A 315 -5.33 18.36 1.93
N ALA A 316 -5.26 19.65 1.60
CA ALA A 316 -5.13 20.14 0.23
C ALA A 316 -3.68 20.31 -0.25
N SER A 317 -2.71 20.35 0.68
CA SER A 317 -1.32 20.61 0.34
C SER A 317 -0.58 19.30 0.04
N PRO A 318 0.14 19.19 -1.08
CA PRO A 318 0.97 18.02 -1.36
C PRO A 318 2.10 17.90 -0.34
N PHE A 319 2.48 16.67 0.01
CA PHE A 319 3.75 16.41 0.66
C PHE A 319 4.92 16.76 -0.28
N GLU A 320 6.14 16.94 0.26
CA GLU A 320 7.33 17.18 -0.57
C GLU A 320 7.48 16.05 -1.61
N GLY A 321 7.22 16.37 -2.89
CA GLY A 321 7.31 15.42 -4.00
C GLY A 321 6.10 14.48 -4.19
N GLY A 322 5.05 14.57 -3.35
CA GLY A 322 3.96 13.59 -3.30
C GLY A 322 2.54 14.15 -3.42
N SER A 323 1.56 13.25 -3.27
CA SER A 323 0.13 13.58 -3.33
C SER A 323 -0.37 14.32 -2.09
N PRO A 324 -1.41 15.18 -2.20
CA PRO A 324 -2.10 15.73 -1.04
C PRO A 324 -2.73 14.64 -0.16
N PRO A 325 -2.74 14.78 1.18
CA PRO A 325 -3.36 13.80 2.07
C PRO A 325 -4.83 13.51 1.74
N GLY A 326 -5.58 14.51 1.26
CA GLY A 326 -6.97 14.32 0.81
C GLY A 326 -7.10 13.32 -0.35
N PHE A 327 -6.16 13.35 -1.29
CA PHE A 327 -6.12 12.39 -2.41
C PHE A 327 -5.74 10.98 -1.92
N ILE A 328 -4.79 10.88 -0.97
CA ILE A 328 -4.39 9.59 -0.38
C ILE A 328 -5.58 8.92 0.32
N ILE A 329 -6.34 9.70 1.11
CA ILE A 329 -7.56 9.23 1.75
C ILE A 329 -8.57 8.73 0.71
N GLU A 330 -8.77 9.49 -0.37
CA GLU A 330 -9.72 9.10 -1.42
C GLU A 330 -9.29 7.81 -2.13
N CYS A 331 -8.02 7.66 -2.51
CA CYS A 331 -7.51 6.40 -3.09
C CYS A 331 -7.70 5.21 -2.15
N SER A 332 -7.45 5.39 -0.84
CA SER A 332 -7.68 4.35 0.16
C SER A 332 -9.16 3.94 0.23
N ARG A 333 -10.09 4.91 0.24
CA ARG A 333 -11.55 4.65 0.24
C ARG A 333 -12.04 4.01 -1.05
N ARG A 334 -11.46 4.41 -2.17
CA ARG A 334 -11.74 3.90 -3.52
C ARG A 334 -10.99 2.59 -3.81
N ARG A 335 -10.20 2.09 -2.85
CA ARG A 335 -9.47 0.81 -2.88
C ARG A 335 -8.64 0.66 -4.14
N VAL A 336 -7.83 1.67 -4.42
CA VAL A 336 -6.93 1.73 -5.59
C VAL A 336 -5.53 2.12 -5.14
N PRO A 337 -4.48 1.57 -5.77
CA PRO A 337 -3.12 1.96 -5.46
C PRO A 337 -2.83 3.35 -6.05
N ARG A 338 -1.85 4.03 -5.47
CA ARG A 338 -1.37 5.31 -5.96
C ARG A 338 -0.09 5.07 -6.74
N GLY A 339 -0.11 5.39 -8.04
CA GLY A 339 1.06 5.24 -8.89
C GLY A 339 1.27 6.49 -9.73
N SER A 340 2.54 6.86 -9.92
CA SER A 340 2.90 8.09 -10.61
C SER A 340 2.38 8.10 -12.04
N ASP A 341 1.61 9.14 -12.40
CA ASP A 341 0.95 9.33 -13.69
C ASP A 341 0.00 8.20 -14.12
N VAL A 342 -0.39 7.30 -13.20
CA VAL A 342 -1.31 6.20 -13.50
C VAL A 342 -2.75 6.72 -13.57
N PRO A 343 -3.46 6.51 -14.70
CA PRO A 343 -4.87 6.85 -14.79
C PRO A 343 -5.72 5.89 -13.96
N ILE A 344 -6.59 6.45 -13.12
CA ILE A 344 -7.57 5.68 -12.35
C ILE A 344 -8.96 5.95 -12.93
N VAL A 345 -9.60 4.91 -13.48
CA VAL A 345 -10.96 5.03 -14.02
C VAL A 345 -11.93 5.33 -12.87
N GLY A 346 -12.74 6.38 -13.02
CA GLY A 346 -13.66 6.84 -11.97
C GLY A 346 -13.05 7.84 -10.99
N MET A 347 -11.84 8.36 -11.25
CA MET A 347 -11.24 9.48 -10.54
C MET A 347 -10.65 10.49 -11.55
N SER A 348 -10.78 11.79 -11.27
CA SER A 348 -10.22 12.85 -12.15
C SER A 348 -8.80 13.24 -11.77
N GLU A 349 -8.46 13.12 -10.50
CA GLU A 349 -7.13 13.41 -9.97
C GLU A 349 -6.19 12.22 -10.19
N ARG A 350 -4.88 12.50 -10.23
CA ARG A 350 -3.83 11.49 -10.41
C ARG A 350 -2.69 11.80 -9.47
N GLU A 351 -1.98 10.76 -9.05
CA GLU A 351 -0.72 10.94 -8.34
C GLU A 351 0.29 11.55 -9.31
N VAL A 352 0.90 12.65 -8.88
CA VAL A 352 2.00 13.30 -9.58
C VAL A 352 3.19 13.19 -8.64
N GLU A 353 3.99 12.13 -8.81
CA GLU A 353 5.26 12.05 -8.11
C GLU A 353 6.21 13.06 -8.75
N GLN A 354 6.53 14.12 -8.00
CA GLN A 354 7.61 15.01 -8.38
C GLN A 354 8.88 14.45 -7.75
N HIS A 355 9.41 13.36 -8.32
CA HIS A 355 10.77 12.98 -8.00
C HIS A 355 11.65 14.17 -8.37
N VAL A 356 12.28 14.78 -7.36
CA VAL A 356 13.14 15.94 -7.58
C VAL A 356 14.45 15.41 -8.15
N ASP A 357 14.61 15.48 -9.48
CA ASP A 357 15.82 15.10 -10.24
C ASP A 357 17.11 15.88 -9.84
N ASP A 358 17.13 16.61 -8.72
CA ASP A 358 18.19 17.56 -8.37
C ASP A 358 19.41 16.93 -7.65
N CYS A 359 19.48 15.60 -7.51
CA CYS A 359 20.58 14.95 -6.79
C CYS A 359 21.68 14.33 -7.68
N ASP A 360 21.64 14.49 -9.01
CA ASP A 360 22.59 13.91 -9.99
C ASP A 360 22.89 12.40 -9.70
N CYS A 361 21.92 11.66 -9.14
CA CYS A 361 22.07 10.27 -8.72
C CYS A 361 21.69 9.31 -9.88
N PRO A 362 22.51 8.30 -10.21
CA PRO A 362 22.22 7.39 -11.31
C PRO A 362 20.97 6.54 -11.07
N ILE A 363 20.59 6.29 -9.81
CA ILE A 363 19.35 5.56 -9.48
C ILE A 363 18.12 6.43 -9.79
N CYS A 364 18.18 7.71 -9.44
CA CYS A 364 17.12 8.69 -9.72
C CYS A 364 16.92 8.85 -11.23
N GLU A 365 18.01 8.90 -12.01
CA GLU A 365 17.95 8.94 -13.47
C GLU A 365 17.33 7.66 -14.05
N MET A 366 17.68 6.48 -13.52
CA MET A 366 17.05 5.22 -13.92
C MET A 366 15.56 5.15 -13.59
N MET A 367 15.15 5.72 -12.45
CA MET A 367 13.73 5.84 -12.10
C MET A 367 13.01 6.80 -13.06
N ALA A 368 13.59 7.96 -13.35
CA ALA A 368 13.05 8.93 -14.29
C ALA A 368 12.96 8.40 -15.74
N GLU A 369 13.89 7.52 -16.13
CA GLU A 369 13.86 6.78 -17.41
C GLU A 369 12.78 5.69 -17.44
N GLY A 370 12.10 5.41 -16.32
CA GLY A 370 11.06 4.38 -16.23
C GLY A 370 11.59 2.95 -16.21
N MET A 371 12.87 2.73 -15.89
CA MET A 371 13.49 1.39 -15.95
C MET A 371 12.82 0.37 -15.01
N PHE A 372 12.26 0.83 -13.90
CA PHE A 372 11.61 -0.03 -12.91
C PHE A 372 10.11 -0.21 -13.15
N GLY A 373 9.61 0.25 -14.31
CA GLY A 373 8.18 0.30 -14.59
C GLY A 373 7.48 1.38 -13.78
N VAL A 374 6.18 1.21 -13.60
CA VAL A 374 5.34 2.14 -12.84
C VAL A 374 5.62 1.96 -11.35
N GLY A 375 6.08 3.03 -10.70
CA GLY A 375 6.20 3.09 -9.25
C GLY A 375 4.83 3.26 -8.58
N PHE A 376 4.56 2.45 -7.56
CA PHE A 376 3.40 2.63 -6.69
C PHE A 376 3.88 3.07 -5.31
N THR A 377 3.28 4.14 -4.79
CA THR A 377 3.57 4.67 -3.46
C THR A 377 2.63 4.05 -2.44
N SER A 378 3.17 3.61 -1.31
CA SER A 378 2.40 3.09 -0.17
C SER A 378 2.90 3.66 1.15
N LEU A 379 2.00 3.97 2.07
CA LEU A 379 2.31 4.29 3.46
C LEU A 379 2.20 3.04 4.34
N ASP A 380 3.31 2.62 4.94
CA ASP A 380 3.37 1.41 5.78
C ASP A 380 3.09 1.65 7.27
N GLY A 381 3.11 2.92 7.70
CA GLY A 381 2.90 3.31 9.09
C GLY A 381 4.07 3.01 10.01
N HIS A 382 5.27 2.73 9.50
CA HIS A 382 6.44 2.40 10.33
C HIS A 382 6.73 3.48 11.38
N HIS A 383 6.58 4.76 11.03
CA HIS A 383 6.84 5.87 11.94
C HIS A 383 5.88 5.92 13.13
N LEU A 384 4.72 5.27 13.05
CA LEU A 384 3.74 5.20 14.14
C LEU A 384 4.22 4.28 15.28
N GLU A 385 5.08 3.31 14.97
CA GLU A 385 5.63 2.36 15.94
C GLU A 385 6.84 2.92 16.72
N LEU A 386 7.41 4.05 16.26
CA LEU A 386 8.59 4.67 16.89
C LEU A 386 8.34 5.23 18.29
N ASP A 387 7.08 5.49 18.63
CA ASP A 387 6.66 5.99 19.94
C ASP A 387 6.54 4.86 20.99
N GLU A 388 6.70 3.59 20.60
CA GLU A 388 6.59 2.40 21.46
C GLU A 388 5.27 2.33 22.27
N GLU A 389 4.18 2.88 21.73
CA GLU A 389 2.90 2.98 22.41
C GLU A 389 1.79 2.34 21.59
N PHE A 390 1.12 1.32 22.17
CA PHE A 390 0.00 0.60 21.55
C PHE A 390 -1.09 1.52 20.96
N ALA A 391 -1.31 2.69 21.55
CA ALA A 391 -2.30 3.65 21.05
C ALA A 391 -2.07 4.07 19.60
N PHE A 392 -0.81 4.06 19.14
CA PHE A 392 -0.42 4.45 17.78
C PHE A 392 -0.14 3.27 16.86
N SER A 393 -0.10 2.05 17.41
CA SER A 393 0.22 0.88 16.62
C SER A 393 -0.87 0.54 15.60
N MET A 394 -0.42 0.00 14.45
CA MET A 394 -1.28 -0.54 13.40
C MET A 394 -2.03 -1.82 13.82
N HIS A 395 -1.58 -2.50 14.88
CA HIS A 395 -2.22 -3.72 15.39
C HIS A 395 -3.57 -3.46 16.02
N GLU A 396 -4.60 -4.24 15.70
CA GLU A 396 -5.92 -4.05 16.29
C GLU A 396 -5.92 -4.29 17.81
N THR A 397 -5.23 -5.34 18.27
CA THR A 397 -5.25 -5.78 19.67
C THR A 397 -3.92 -5.54 20.36
N ARG A 398 -3.98 -5.30 21.68
CA ARG A 398 -2.79 -5.10 22.49
C ARG A 398 -1.94 -6.37 22.51
N GLU A 399 -2.59 -7.53 22.56
CA GLU A 399 -1.91 -8.82 22.58
C GLU A 399 -1.07 -9.05 21.32
N ALA A 400 -1.59 -8.67 20.14
CA ALA A 400 -0.86 -8.78 18.87
C ALA A 400 0.35 -7.84 18.84
N TRP A 401 0.16 -6.59 19.28
CA TRP A 401 1.25 -5.62 19.40
C TRP A 401 2.34 -6.10 20.37
N GLU A 402 1.97 -6.50 21.59
CA GLU A 402 2.92 -7.00 22.59
C GLU A 402 3.66 -8.26 22.11
N GLN A 403 3.02 -9.12 21.30
CA GLN A 403 3.68 -10.26 20.69
C GLN A 403 4.74 -9.84 19.68
N GLN A 404 4.43 -8.88 18.80
CA GLN A 404 5.40 -8.35 17.85
C GLN A 404 6.57 -7.66 18.57
N GLN A 405 6.31 -6.90 19.63
CA GLN A 405 7.38 -6.26 20.41
C GLN A 405 8.33 -7.31 21.02
N ARG A 406 7.80 -8.41 21.57
CA ARG A 406 8.63 -9.54 22.05
C ARG A 406 9.45 -10.17 20.94
N GLU A 407 8.86 -10.42 19.77
CA GLU A 407 9.57 -10.99 18.62
C GLU A 407 10.69 -10.08 18.12
N PHE A 408 10.45 -8.76 18.12
CA PHE A 408 11.46 -7.77 17.75
C PHE A 408 12.60 -7.71 18.77
N GLU A 409 12.28 -7.71 20.08
CA GLU A 409 13.28 -7.79 21.15
C GLU A 409 14.15 -9.06 21.03
N GLU A 410 13.51 -10.22 20.80
CA GLU A 410 14.20 -11.49 20.61
C GLU A 410 15.12 -11.47 19.37
N MET A 411 14.64 -10.90 18.26
CA MET A 411 15.42 -10.75 17.03
C MET A 411 16.61 -9.79 17.24
N SER A 412 16.39 -8.66 17.89
CA SER A 412 17.44 -7.68 18.22
C SER A 412 18.50 -8.32 19.10
N MET A 413 18.11 -9.04 20.16
CA MET A 413 19.05 -9.77 21.01
C MET A 413 19.85 -10.82 20.24
N ALA A 414 19.23 -11.51 19.27
CA ALA A 414 19.91 -12.49 18.43
C ALA A 414 20.89 -11.84 17.43
N ILE A 415 20.57 -10.65 16.92
CA ILE A 415 21.48 -9.86 16.08
C ILE A 415 22.67 -9.38 16.91
N ASP A 416 22.42 -8.80 18.08
CA ASP A 416 23.47 -8.30 18.98
C ASP A 416 24.42 -9.42 19.42
N CYS A 417 23.90 -10.60 19.75
CA CYS A 417 24.71 -11.79 20.05
C CYS A 417 25.58 -12.20 18.85
N ARG A 418 25.01 -12.29 17.64
CA ARG A 418 25.76 -12.65 16.42
C ARG A 418 26.84 -11.61 16.09
N GLN A 419 26.51 -10.33 16.26
CA GLN A 419 27.47 -9.25 16.06
C GLN A 419 28.62 -9.34 17.07
N ALA A 420 28.30 -9.54 18.36
CA ALA A 420 29.30 -9.72 19.40
C ALA A 420 30.18 -10.97 19.18
N GLU A 421 29.61 -12.07 18.69
CA GLU A 421 30.36 -13.27 18.29
C GLU A 421 31.31 -12.98 17.11
N SER A 422 30.85 -12.26 16.09
CA SER A 422 31.66 -11.88 14.91
C SER A 422 32.80 -10.92 15.29
N GLU A 423 32.52 -9.95 16.17
CA GLU A 423 33.52 -9.05 16.77
C GLU A 423 34.57 -9.83 17.59
N ALA A 424 34.14 -10.86 18.34
CA ALA A 424 35.03 -11.67 19.15
C ALA A 424 35.93 -12.62 18.34
N VAL A 425 35.49 -13.08 17.16
CA VAL A 425 36.27 -13.94 16.25
C VAL A 425 37.24 -13.12 15.38
N GLY A 426 37.12 -11.78 15.37
CA GLY A 426 37.96 -10.91 14.55
C GLY A 426 37.62 -10.97 13.06
N GLU A 427 36.44 -11.48 12.70
CA GLU A 427 35.90 -11.47 11.33
C GLU A 427 35.43 -10.07 10.89
N ASN A 428 35.44 -9.10 11.82
CA ASN A 428 35.13 -7.68 11.57
C ASN A 428 36.39 -6.83 11.34
N GLU A 429 37.52 -7.37 10.86
CA GLU A 429 38.38 -6.52 10.03
C GLU A 429 37.59 -6.29 8.74
N PRO A 430 36.98 -5.10 8.53
CA PRO A 430 36.30 -4.84 7.28
C PRO A 430 37.35 -5.06 6.19
N ASP A 431 37.11 -6.01 5.30
CA ASP A 431 37.87 -6.05 4.06
C ASP A 431 37.66 -4.67 3.44
N GLU A 432 38.69 -3.83 3.50
CA GLU A 432 38.68 -2.44 3.04
C GLU A 432 38.28 -2.36 1.55
N PHE A 433 38.32 -3.51 0.87
CA PHE A 433 38.00 -3.68 -0.53
C PHE A 433 36.67 -4.42 -0.79
N ALA A 434 36.00 -4.97 0.22
CA ALA A 434 34.72 -5.64 0.04
C ALA A 434 33.57 -4.64 0.02
N SER A 435 32.95 -4.47 -1.16
CA SER A 435 31.67 -3.79 -1.28
C SER A 435 30.61 -4.50 -0.45
N VAL A 436 29.76 -3.72 0.23
CA VAL A 436 28.56 -4.20 0.96
C VAL A 436 27.62 -4.98 0.01
N TRP A 437 27.77 -4.79 -1.31
CA TRP A 437 26.97 -5.41 -2.37
C TRP A 437 27.61 -6.65 -3.01
N SER A 438 28.71 -7.16 -2.45
CA SER A 438 29.45 -8.30 -2.99
C SER A 438 28.67 -9.63 -2.99
N GLY A 439 27.63 -9.75 -2.14
CA GLY A 439 26.85 -10.99 -1.94
C GLY A 439 25.59 -11.17 -2.81
N VAL A 440 25.19 -10.17 -3.61
CA VAL A 440 23.98 -10.25 -4.44
C VAL A 440 24.38 -10.40 -5.90
N ALA A 441 24.36 -11.61 -6.45
CA ALA A 441 24.58 -11.87 -7.87
C ALA A 441 23.25 -12.21 -8.54
N SER A 442 22.94 -11.53 -9.64
CA SER A 442 21.95 -11.96 -10.62
C SER A 442 22.72 -12.63 -11.75
N ASP A 443 22.25 -13.80 -12.19
CA ASP A 443 22.87 -14.57 -13.28
C ASP A 443 22.27 -14.19 -14.66
N GLU A 444 21.33 -13.23 -14.71
CA GLU A 444 20.65 -12.83 -15.95
C GLU A 444 21.53 -11.92 -16.83
N PRO A 445 21.52 -12.10 -18.17
CA PRO A 445 22.30 -11.28 -19.08
C PRO A 445 21.69 -9.89 -19.26
N LEU A 446 22.53 -8.84 -19.28
CA LEU A 446 22.14 -7.54 -19.83
C LEU A 446 22.04 -7.65 -21.37
N PRO A 447 21.16 -6.92 -22.08
CA PRO A 447 20.19 -5.95 -21.58
C PRO A 447 18.90 -6.67 -21.15
N GLY A 448 18.33 -6.29 -19.99
CA GLY A 448 17.09 -6.89 -19.47
C GLY A 448 17.12 -7.19 -17.97
N ASP A 449 18.31 -7.41 -17.40
CA ASP A 449 18.46 -7.59 -15.96
C ASP A 449 18.38 -6.26 -15.19
N THR A 450 17.16 -5.87 -14.83
CA THR A 450 16.89 -4.67 -14.01
C THR A 450 17.59 -4.71 -12.66
N ARG A 451 17.79 -5.91 -12.07
CA ARG A 451 18.50 -6.07 -10.79
C ARG A 451 20.00 -5.87 -10.96
N GLY A 452 20.59 -6.39 -12.02
CA GLY A 452 21.98 -6.16 -12.41
C GLY A 452 22.26 -4.68 -12.70
N HIS A 453 21.34 -4.01 -13.40
CA HIS A 453 21.43 -2.57 -13.62
C HIS A 453 21.36 -1.78 -12.30
N LEU A 454 20.44 -2.13 -11.39
CA LEU A 454 20.33 -1.48 -10.08
C LEU A 454 21.58 -1.70 -9.21
N LYS A 455 22.17 -2.89 -9.25
CA LYS A 455 23.43 -3.18 -8.55
C LYS A 455 24.56 -2.26 -9.03
N LEU A 456 24.74 -2.15 -10.35
CA LEU A 456 25.71 -1.22 -10.91
C LEU A 456 25.38 0.22 -10.51
N ALA A 457 24.11 0.61 -10.52
CA ALA A 457 23.70 1.94 -10.10
C ALA A 457 24.06 2.26 -8.65
N PHE A 458 23.92 1.32 -7.71
CA PHE A 458 24.37 1.51 -6.32
C PHE A 458 25.88 1.73 -6.21
N LEU A 459 26.67 0.90 -6.90
CA LEU A 459 28.13 1.07 -6.93
C LEU A 459 28.53 2.42 -7.55
N LEU A 460 27.82 2.85 -8.60
CA LEU A 460 28.04 4.16 -9.21
C LEU A 460 27.62 5.30 -8.29
N ALA A 461 26.50 5.16 -7.57
CA ALA A 461 26.02 6.14 -6.60
C ALA A 461 27.01 6.33 -5.45
N GLU A 462 27.71 5.28 -5.01
CA GLU A 462 28.80 5.41 -4.04
C GLU A 462 29.97 6.24 -4.58
N ILE A 463 30.33 6.05 -5.87
CA ILE A 463 31.36 6.86 -6.55
C ILE A 463 30.91 8.31 -6.67
N VAL A 464 29.66 8.56 -7.08
CA VAL A 464 29.07 9.90 -7.19
C VAL A 464 29.02 10.60 -5.83
N SER A 465 28.58 9.92 -4.77
CA SER A 465 28.56 10.45 -3.41
C SER A 465 29.96 10.87 -2.92
N ALA A 466 30.98 10.06 -3.23
CA ALA A 466 32.36 10.40 -2.93
C ALA A 466 32.86 11.61 -3.75
N LEU A 467 32.47 11.73 -5.03
CA LEU A 467 32.77 12.89 -5.87
C LEU A 467 32.11 14.18 -5.33
N VAL A 468 30.84 14.11 -4.93
CA VAL A 468 30.10 15.25 -4.35
C VAL A 468 30.74 15.71 -3.04
N SER A 469 31.12 14.77 -2.17
CA SER A 469 31.80 15.05 -0.90
C SER A 469 33.16 15.73 -1.07
N ARG A 470 33.70 15.77 -2.30
CA ARG A 470 34.98 16.38 -2.68
C ARG A 470 34.81 17.61 -3.56
N ASP A 471 33.60 18.14 -3.68
CA ASP A 471 33.27 19.27 -4.56
C ASP A 471 33.73 19.04 -6.02
N ALA A 472 33.63 17.81 -6.51
CA ALA A 472 33.91 17.51 -7.91
C ALA A 472 32.96 18.29 -8.84
N SER A 473 33.38 18.51 -10.08
CA SER A 473 32.57 19.23 -11.06
C SER A 473 31.25 18.48 -11.33
N ARG A 474 30.11 19.18 -11.26
CA ARG A 474 28.82 18.63 -11.69
C ARG A 474 28.85 18.12 -13.14
N GLU A 475 29.70 18.70 -13.99
CA GLU A 475 29.89 18.22 -15.37
C GLU A 475 30.52 16.82 -15.42
N ASP A 476 31.47 16.53 -14.52
CA ASP A 476 32.10 15.21 -14.45
C ASP A 476 31.09 14.14 -13.99
N ILE A 477 30.24 14.47 -13.02
CA ILE A 477 29.17 13.59 -12.51
C ILE A 477 28.14 13.32 -13.60
N ARG A 478 27.63 14.37 -14.27
CA ARG A 478 26.66 14.21 -15.37
C ARG A 478 27.22 13.42 -16.53
N ARG A 479 28.48 13.65 -16.88
CA ARG A 479 29.15 12.88 -17.94
C ARG A 479 29.28 11.41 -17.55
N LEU A 480 29.60 11.13 -16.30
CA LEU A 480 29.70 9.76 -15.79
C LEU A 480 28.35 9.05 -15.85
N ASN A 481 27.28 9.70 -15.38
CA ASN A 481 25.92 9.16 -15.45
C ASN A 481 25.45 8.94 -16.89
N ALA A 482 25.71 9.89 -17.80
CA ALA A 482 25.38 9.74 -19.22
C ALA A 482 26.08 8.53 -19.87
N LEU A 483 27.37 8.30 -19.55
CA LEU A 483 28.10 7.12 -20.03
C LEU A 483 27.56 5.81 -19.42
N PHE A 484 27.04 5.86 -18.20
CA PHE A 484 26.37 4.72 -17.59
C PHE A 484 25.01 4.43 -18.23
N ALA A 485 24.21 5.46 -18.51
CA ALA A 485 22.96 5.33 -19.27
C ALA A 485 23.21 4.73 -20.66
N ASP A 486 24.23 5.23 -21.38
CA ASP A 486 24.67 4.67 -22.66
C ASP A 486 25.08 3.20 -22.54
N PHE A 487 25.80 2.81 -21.48
CA PHE A 487 26.20 1.42 -21.25
C PHE A 487 24.99 0.51 -20.99
N ARG A 488 24.02 0.98 -20.20
CA ARG A 488 22.80 0.22 -19.86
C ARG A 488 21.91 -0.02 -21.07
N THR A 489 21.74 1.00 -21.91
CA THR A 489 20.74 1.01 -22.99
C THR A 489 21.27 0.54 -24.34
N CYS A 490 22.60 0.41 -24.49
CA CYS A 490 23.19 -0.01 -25.75
C CYS A 490 22.97 -1.51 -26.07
N ASP A 491 22.91 -1.80 -27.37
CA ASP A 491 22.80 -3.16 -27.91
C ASP A 491 24.03 -4.00 -27.56
N ALA A 492 23.89 -5.33 -27.64
CA ALA A 492 24.96 -6.29 -27.34
C ALA A 492 26.26 -6.01 -28.11
N ALA A 493 26.17 -5.59 -29.38
CA ALA A 493 27.32 -5.25 -30.22
C ALA A 493 28.06 -3.99 -29.74
N GLU A 494 27.35 -3.05 -29.10
CA GLU A 494 27.90 -1.78 -28.61
C GLU A 494 28.32 -1.83 -27.14
N ARG A 495 27.95 -2.90 -26.42
CA ARG A 495 28.22 -3.04 -24.98
C ARG A 495 29.69 -2.98 -24.62
N ALA A 496 30.54 -3.71 -25.34
CA ALA A 496 31.99 -3.68 -25.08
C ALA A 496 32.62 -2.30 -25.38
N PRO A 497 32.32 -1.63 -26.52
CA PRO A 497 32.69 -0.23 -26.74
C PRO A 497 32.18 0.73 -25.66
N SER A 498 30.92 0.62 -25.26
CA SER A 498 30.30 1.51 -24.27
C SER A 498 30.92 1.33 -22.88
N GLY A 499 31.12 0.08 -22.45
CA GLY A 499 31.78 -0.26 -21.19
C GLY A 499 33.21 0.25 -21.12
N ARG A 500 33.95 0.24 -22.24
CA ARG A 500 35.28 0.85 -22.31
C ARG A 500 35.23 2.37 -22.09
N ARG A 501 34.31 3.09 -22.74
CA ARG A 501 34.18 4.55 -22.56
C ARG A 501 33.85 4.92 -21.11
N LEU A 502 32.96 4.16 -20.48
CA LEU A 502 32.61 4.32 -19.08
C LEU A 502 33.81 4.04 -18.17
N GLY A 503 34.52 2.93 -18.40
CA GLY A 503 35.75 2.57 -17.68
C GLY A 503 36.84 3.63 -17.81
N ASP A 504 37.10 4.15 -19.01
CA ASP A 504 38.11 5.19 -19.26
C ASP A 504 37.78 6.49 -18.49
N GLN A 505 36.49 6.86 -18.41
CA GLN A 505 36.07 8.03 -17.63
C GLN A 505 36.28 7.80 -16.11
N LEU A 506 35.98 6.60 -15.62
CA LEU A 506 36.20 6.25 -14.21
C LEU A 506 37.68 6.24 -13.84
N ASP A 507 38.55 5.72 -14.72
CA ASP A 507 39.99 5.76 -14.54
C ASP A 507 40.50 7.22 -14.47
N ALA A 508 40.03 8.08 -15.38
CA ALA A 508 40.39 9.50 -15.38
C ALA A 508 39.92 10.24 -14.11
N LEU A 509 38.78 9.83 -13.54
CA LEU A 509 38.31 10.34 -12.25
C LEU A 509 39.16 9.81 -11.08
N ALA A 510 39.51 8.51 -11.08
CA ALA A 510 40.35 7.92 -10.05
C ALA A 510 41.79 8.48 -10.04
N GLU A 511 42.34 8.86 -11.20
CA GLU A 511 43.63 9.57 -11.29
C GLU A 511 43.57 10.94 -10.59
N ARG A 512 42.42 11.62 -10.67
CA ARG A 512 42.20 12.94 -10.06
C ARG A 512 41.80 12.84 -8.58
N TYR A 513 41.10 11.78 -8.21
CA TYR A 513 40.58 11.49 -6.88
C TYR A 513 41.01 10.06 -6.46
N PRO A 514 42.25 9.87 -5.96
CA PRO A 514 42.83 8.56 -5.69
C PRO A 514 42.04 7.67 -4.71
N GLU A 515 41.23 8.26 -3.84
CA GLU A 515 40.33 7.55 -2.92
C GLU A 515 39.21 6.78 -3.65
N LEU A 516 38.96 7.07 -4.92
CA LEU A 516 37.98 6.35 -5.73
C LEU A 516 38.54 5.04 -6.28
N ILE A 517 39.86 4.83 -6.26
CA ILE A 517 40.52 3.66 -6.88
C ILE A 517 39.87 2.34 -6.46
N PRO A 518 39.60 2.06 -5.16
CA PRO A 518 38.95 0.81 -4.76
C PRO A 518 37.55 0.64 -5.35
N ARG A 519 36.72 1.71 -5.29
CA ARG A 519 35.33 1.69 -5.78
C ARG A 519 35.26 1.56 -7.30
N VAL A 520 36.15 2.26 -8.01
CA VAL A 520 36.28 2.19 -9.47
C VAL A 520 36.73 0.80 -9.92
N ALA A 521 37.68 0.19 -9.20
CA ALA A 521 38.14 -1.15 -9.52
C ALA A 521 37.03 -2.20 -9.37
N ASP A 522 36.22 -2.13 -8.30
CA ASP A 522 35.08 -3.03 -8.11
C ASP A 522 34.02 -2.83 -9.20
N PHE A 523 33.60 -1.58 -9.45
CA PHE A 523 32.62 -1.27 -10.49
C PHE A 523 33.09 -1.72 -11.88
N ARG A 524 34.37 -1.51 -12.21
CA ARG A 524 34.95 -1.94 -13.48
C ARG A 524 35.01 -3.46 -13.61
N SER A 525 35.36 -4.16 -12.54
CA SER A 525 35.34 -5.63 -12.50
C SER A 525 33.95 -6.16 -12.88
N ARG A 526 32.89 -5.52 -12.37
CA ARG A 526 31.49 -5.87 -12.69
C ARG A 526 31.12 -5.55 -14.14
N ILE A 527 31.52 -4.39 -14.67
CA ILE A 527 31.33 -4.09 -16.10
C ILE A 527 32.02 -5.14 -16.96
N ASP A 528 33.28 -5.46 -16.65
CA ASP A 528 34.06 -6.42 -17.43
C ASP A 528 33.49 -7.84 -17.34
N GLU A 529 32.87 -8.20 -16.22
CA GLU A 529 32.09 -9.44 -16.04
C GLU A 529 30.86 -9.44 -16.96
N CYS A 530 30.05 -8.39 -16.92
CA CYS A 530 28.87 -8.23 -17.80
C CYS A 530 29.22 -8.22 -19.30
N VAL A 531 30.39 -7.67 -19.67
CA VAL A 531 30.87 -7.67 -21.06
C VAL A 531 31.40 -9.04 -21.49
N ARG A 532 31.92 -9.85 -20.54
CA ARG A 532 32.49 -11.17 -20.81
C ARG A 532 31.46 -12.28 -20.87
N SER A 533 30.34 -12.16 -20.15
CA SER A 533 29.26 -13.15 -20.19
C SER A 533 28.65 -13.20 -21.60
N PRO A 534 28.84 -14.30 -22.36
CA PRO A 534 28.20 -14.44 -23.65
C PRO A 534 26.69 -14.51 -23.43
N MET A 535 25.92 -13.65 -24.11
CA MET A 535 24.48 -13.89 -24.28
C MET A 535 24.36 -15.30 -24.88
N ALA A 536 23.70 -16.22 -24.18
CA ALA A 536 23.43 -17.54 -24.74
C ALA A 536 22.65 -17.33 -26.04
N GLU A 537 23.17 -17.86 -27.15
CA GLU A 537 22.57 -17.73 -28.49
C GLU A 537 21.20 -18.44 -28.61
N ASP A 538 20.70 -19.09 -27.55
CA ASP A 538 19.44 -19.85 -27.56
C ASP A 538 18.17 -19.00 -27.32
N ASP A 539 18.27 -17.71 -26.99
CA ASP A 539 17.11 -16.81 -26.74
C ASP A 539 16.78 -15.88 -27.93
N LEU A 540 17.27 -16.16 -29.14
CA LEU A 540 17.04 -15.35 -30.36
C LEU A 540 16.29 -16.09 -31.50
N GLU A 541 15.56 -17.18 -31.21
CA GLU A 541 14.61 -17.79 -32.16
C GLU A 541 13.14 -17.59 -31.75
#